data_AF-A0A2A9G1B2-F1
#
_entry.id   AF-A0A2A9G1B2-F1
#
_cell.length_a   1.000
_cell.length_b   1.000
_cell.length_c   1.000
_cell.angle_alpha   90.00
_cell.angle_beta   90.00
_cell.angle_gamma   90.00
#
_symmetry.space_group_name_H-M   'P 1'
#
loop_
_entity.id
_entity.type
_entity.pdbx_description
1 polymer ?
#
loop_
_entity_poly.entity_id
_entity_poly.type
_entity_poly.pdbx_seq_one_letter_code
_entity_poly.pdbx_strand_id
1 'polypeptide(L)'
;MAIIIHRCTTCTHPDLFHDDREDGSTGGCSYGCRTAGPHTFGPPEVIPTWIATRPIGAAVPDPVLAEPGSHRRPLPRLCDCADCWALYHRETGVAA
;
A
#
# COMPACT_ATOMS: atom_id res chain seq x y z
N MET A 1 -5.45 -10.46 3.18
CA MET A 1 -5.89 -9.18 3.73
C MET A 1 -5.92 -8.31 2.52
N ALA A 2 -6.84 -7.39 2.37
CA ALA A 2 -6.60 -6.35 1.39
C ALA A 2 -5.68 -5.29 2.03
N ILE A 3 -4.82 -4.66 1.25
CA ILE A 3 -4.11 -3.45 1.67
C ILE A 3 -4.48 -2.32 0.73
N ILE A 4 -4.41 -1.09 1.21
CA ILE A 4 -4.51 0.10 0.36
C ILE A 4 -3.10 0.60 0.10
N ILE A 5 -2.78 0.82 -1.17
CA ILE A 5 -1.49 1.38 -1.59
C ILE A 5 -1.70 2.39 -2.71
N HIS A 6 -0.72 3.26 -2.92
CA HIS A 6 -0.59 3.98 -4.18
C HIS A 6 0.31 3.19 -5.15
N ARG A 7 0.13 3.46 -6.45
CA ARG A 7 1.12 3.09 -7.46
C ARG A 7 1.94 4.31 -7.81
N CYS A 8 3.26 4.18 -7.77
CA CYS A 8 4.15 5.16 -8.37
C CYS A 8 3.96 5.11 -9.89
N THR A 9 3.47 6.19 -10.48
CA THR A 9 3.25 6.28 -11.94
C THR A 9 4.55 6.52 -12.69
N THR A 10 5.59 7.00 -12.01
CA THR A 10 6.94 7.16 -12.58
C THR A 10 7.66 5.81 -12.76
N CYS A 11 7.55 4.91 -11.78
CA CYS A 11 8.29 3.64 -11.76
C CYS A 11 7.39 2.39 -11.93
N THR A 12 6.08 2.58 -12.03
CA THR A 12 5.03 1.56 -12.25
C THR A 12 4.97 0.42 -11.23
N HIS A 13 5.44 0.66 -10.01
CA HIS A 13 5.38 -0.27 -8.89
C HIS A 13 4.63 0.31 -7.68
N PRO A 14 4.23 -0.51 -6.69
CA PRO A 14 3.71 -0.05 -5.41
C PRO A 14 4.57 1.05 -4.77
N ASP A 15 3.91 2.01 -4.13
CA ASP A 15 4.53 3.09 -3.34
C ASP A 15 5.41 2.57 -2.20
N LEU A 16 5.09 1.39 -1.67
CA LEU A 16 5.81 0.68 -0.61
C LEU A 16 7.32 0.52 -0.86
N PHE A 17 7.76 0.65 -2.12
CA PHE A 17 9.15 0.56 -2.54
C PHE A 17 9.87 1.90 -2.57
N HIS A 18 9.18 2.99 -2.23
CA HIS A 18 9.76 4.29 -2.00
C HIS A 18 9.98 4.48 -0.50
N ASP A 19 11.13 5.06 -0.15
CA ASP A 19 11.27 5.71 1.13
C ASP A 19 10.54 7.06 1.11
N ASP A 20 10.19 7.58 -0.09
CA ASP A 20 9.27 8.70 -0.33
C ASP A 20 7.81 8.27 -0.09
N ARG A 21 7.17 8.71 0.98
CA ARG A 21 5.72 8.52 1.17
C ARG A 21 4.95 9.79 0.82
N GLU A 22 3.68 9.64 0.48
CA GLU A 22 2.74 10.76 0.22
C GLU A 22 2.56 11.70 1.42
N ASP A 23 3.08 11.34 2.61
CA ASP A 23 3.22 12.22 3.78
C ASP A 23 4.23 13.37 3.58
N GLY A 24 4.88 13.43 2.41
CA GLY A 24 5.80 14.50 2.03
C GLY A 24 7.26 14.22 2.34
N SER A 25 7.58 13.09 2.97
CA SER A 25 8.96 12.60 2.99
C SER A 25 9.34 12.15 1.58
N THR A 26 10.43 12.67 1.00
CA THR A 26 10.93 12.27 -0.33
C THR A 26 12.32 11.66 -0.18
N GLY A 27 12.41 10.32 -0.14
CA GLY A 27 13.66 9.56 -0.28
C GLY A 27 13.57 8.49 -1.37
N GLY A 28 14.46 8.52 -2.36
CA GLY A 28 14.30 7.80 -3.63
C GLY A 28 13.97 6.29 -3.59
N CYS A 29 13.54 5.76 -4.73
CA CYS A 29 13.15 4.35 -4.89
C CYS A 29 14.21 3.34 -4.41
N SER A 30 13.79 2.39 -3.58
CA SER A 30 14.63 1.33 -3.01
C SER A 30 15.21 0.35 -4.05
N TYR A 31 14.62 0.28 -5.26
CA TYR A 31 15.14 -0.51 -6.38
C TYR A 31 16.22 0.19 -7.20
N GLY A 32 16.69 1.37 -6.77
CA GLY A 32 17.79 2.05 -7.43
C GLY A 32 17.39 2.81 -8.70
N CYS A 33 16.12 3.19 -8.84
CA CYS A 33 15.64 4.14 -9.87
C CYS A 33 16.13 5.57 -9.60
N ARG A 34 17.44 5.74 -9.35
CA ARG A 34 18.11 7.01 -8.98
C ARG A 34 18.03 8.09 -10.07
N THR A 35 17.54 7.74 -11.25
CA THR A 35 17.39 8.62 -12.42
C THR A 35 15.97 9.15 -12.60
N ALA A 36 15.00 8.69 -11.81
CA ALA A 36 13.67 9.28 -11.81
C ALA A 36 13.74 10.63 -11.09
N GLY A 37 13.15 11.68 -11.69
CA GLY A 37 12.89 12.94 -11.00
C GLY A 37 11.86 12.78 -9.87
N PRO A 38 11.07 13.80 -9.52
CA PRO A 38 10.04 13.64 -8.49
C PRO A 38 9.09 12.47 -8.86
N HIS A 39 8.80 11.62 -7.87
CA HIS A 39 7.85 10.52 -8.03
C HIS A 39 6.43 11.05 -7.97
N THR A 40 5.60 10.60 -8.91
CA THR A 40 4.17 10.89 -8.90
C THR A 40 3.41 9.63 -8.51
N PHE A 41 2.39 9.77 -7.68
CA PHE A 41 1.56 8.68 -7.21
C PHE A 41 0.16 8.79 -7.81
N GLY A 42 -0.38 7.66 -8.26
CA GLY A 42 -1.75 7.55 -8.72
C GLY A 42 -2.74 7.51 -7.56
N PRO A 43 -4.05 7.43 -7.83
CA PRO A 43 -5.05 7.24 -6.77
C PRO A 43 -4.81 5.94 -6.00
N PRO A 44 -5.22 5.87 -4.72
CA PRO A 44 -5.05 4.67 -3.93
C PRO A 44 -5.93 3.54 -4.45
N GLU A 45 -5.43 2.31 -4.35
CA GLU A 45 -6.12 1.10 -4.78
C GLU A 45 -6.08 0.00 -3.72
N VAL A 46 -7.12 -0.85 -3.74
CA VAL A 46 -7.23 -2.02 -2.87
C VAL A 46 -6.53 -3.19 -3.53
N ILE A 47 -5.47 -3.71 -2.92
CA ILE A 47 -4.75 -4.90 -3.39
C ILE A 47 -5.06 -6.10 -2.50
N PRO A 48 -5.58 -7.20 -3.06
CA PRO A 48 -5.73 -8.45 -2.32
C PRO A 48 -4.37 -9.02 -1.92
N THR A 49 -4.26 -9.47 -0.68
CA THR A 49 -3.19 -10.31 -0.20
C THR A 49 -3.73 -11.64 0.29
N TRP A 50 -2.82 -12.62 0.36
CA TRP A 50 -3.15 -14.02 0.52
C TRP A 50 -2.51 -14.56 1.80
N ILE A 51 -3.25 -15.39 2.52
CA ILE A 51 -2.76 -16.10 3.70
C ILE A 51 -2.72 -17.60 3.45
N ALA A 52 -1.69 -18.24 3.98
CA ALA A 52 -1.69 -19.67 4.16
C ALA A 52 -2.48 -20.00 5.44
N THR A 53 -3.63 -20.65 5.30
CA THR A 53 -4.42 -21.11 6.46
C THR A 53 -3.95 -22.46 6.99
N ARG A 54 -3.07 -23.15 6.25
CA ARG A 54 -2.48 -24.44 6.59
C ARG A 54 -1.02 -24.49 6.10
N PRO A 55 -0.14 -25.31 6.72
CA PRO A 55 1.24 -25.46 6.27
C PRO A 55 1.38 -25.97 4.83
N ILE A 56 0.39 -26.74 4.37
CA ILE A 56 0.29 -27.26 3.00
C ILE A 56 -1.14 -27.00 2.51
N GLY A 57 -1.28 -26.32 1.38
CA GLY A 57 -2.56 -25.99 0.78
C GLY A 57 -2.52 -24.70 -0.06
N ALA A 58 -3.60 -24.42 -0.78
CA ALA A 58 -3.75 -23.16 -1.49
C ALA A 58 -3.84 -22.01 -0.49
N ALA A 59 -3.13 -20.92 -0.78
CA ALA A 59 -3.37 -19.66 -0.08
C ALA A 59 -4.79 -19.17 -0.41
N VAL A 60 -5.46 -18.58 0.56
CA VAL A 60 -6.79 -17.97 0.39
C VAL A 60 -6.66 -16.45 0.50
N PRO A 61 -7.54 -15.67 -0.14
CA PRO A 61 -7.56 -14.22 0.06
C PRO A 61 -7.85 -13.99 1.54
N ASP A 62 -7.02 -13.19 2.22
CA ASP A 62 -7.36 -12.88 3.61
C ASP A 62 -8.40 -11.75 3.67
N PRO A 63 -9.45 -11.94 4.47
CA PRO A 63 -10.67 -11.14 4.41
C PRO A 63 -10.53 -9.76 5.03
N VAL A 64 -9.46 -9.46 5.78
CA VAL A 64 -9.34 -8.21 6.53
C VAL A 64 -8.69 -7.14 5.66
N LEU A 65 -9.32 -5.98 5.50
CA LEU A 65 -8.64 -4.80 4.92
C LEU A 65 -7.80 -4.13 6.01
N ALA A 66 -6.51 -3.94 5.74
CA ALA A 66 -5.61 -3.27 6.67
C ALA A 66 -5.89 -1.75 6.70
N GLU A 67 -5.89 -1.19 7.91
CA GLU A 67 -5.99 0.26 8.12
C GLU A 67 -4.79 1.00 7.50
N PRO A 68 -5.03 2.14 6.82
CA PRO A 68 -3.97 3.07 6.43
C PRO A 68 -3.05 3.44 7.61
N GLY A 69 -1.77 3.67 7.35
CA GLY A 69 -0.78 3.98 8.39
C GLY A 69 -0.35 2.83 9.30
N SER A 70 -1.02 1.67 9.23
CA SER A 70 -0.64 0.51 10.03
C SER A 70 0.68 -0.09 9.55
N HIS A 71 1.46 -0.62 10.50
CA HIS A 71 2.68 -1.38 10.21
C HIS A 71 2.37 -2.87 10.35
N ARG A 72 2.47 -3.62 9.26
CA ARG A 72 2.06 -5.02 9.17
C ARG A 72 3.18 -5.86 8.59
N ARG A 73 4.01 -6.50 9.42
CA ARG A 73 5.09 -7.38 8.90
C ARG A 73 4.50 -8.47 7.99
N PRO A 74 5.12 -8.76 6.82
CA PRO A 74 6.42 -8.26 6.34
C PRO A 74 6.36 -6.92 5.56
N LEU A 75 5.18 -6.31 5.41
CA LEU A 75 5.03 -5.03 4.73
C LEU A 75 5.56 -3.88 5.60
N PRO A 76 6.10 -2.81 4.97
CA PRO A 76 6.43 -1.60 5.69
C PRO A 76 5.15 -0.87 6.13
N ARG A 77 5.30 0.29 6.78
CA ARG A 77 4.15 1.14 7.14
C ARG A 77 3.36 1.52 5.88
N LEU A 78 2.04 1.35 5.91
CA LEU A 78 1.16 1.77 4.82
C LEU A 78 1.03 3.31 4.79
N CYS A 79 0.66 3.87 3.65
CA CYS A 79 0.32 5.30 3.54
C CYS A 79 -0.87 5.63 4.47
N ASP A 80 -0.86 6.80 5.09
CA ASP A 80 -1.90 7.30 6.00
C ASP A 80 -2.55 8.61 5.51
N CYS A 81 -2.42 8.91 4.22
CA CYS A 81 -3.02 10.10 3.62
C CYS A 81 -4.56 10.06 3.65
N ALA A 82 -5.19 11.22 3.47
CA ALA A 82 -6.65 11.35 3.51
C ALA A 82 -7.34 10.48 2.45
N ASP A 83 -6.74 10.32 1.27
CA ASP A 83 -7.32 9.53 0.18
C ASP A 83 -7.31 8.02 0.52
N CYS A 84 -6.24 7.53 1.15
CA CYS A 84 -6.18 6.16 1.67
C CYS A 84 -7.26 5.90 2.73
N TRP A 85 -7.48 6.85 3.64
CA TRP A 85 -8.54 6.76 4.65
C TRP A 85 -9.93 6.82 4.02
N ALA A 86 -10.18 7.73 3.09
CA ALA A 86 -11.46 7.82 2.38
C ALA A 86 -11.80 6.51 1.66
N LEU A 87 -10.81 5.88 1.02
CA LEU A 87 -10.96 4.56 0.43
C LEU A 87 -11.27 3.49 1.49
N TYR A 88 -10.51 3.44 2.58
CA TYR A 88 -10.73 2.48 3.66
C TYR A 88 -12.16 2.53 4.24
N HIS A 89 -12.65 3.74 4.55
CA HIS A 89 -14.00 3.96 5.06
C HIS A 89 -15.07 3.48 4.08
N ARG A 90 -14.88 3.74 2.78
CA ARG A 90 -15.81 3.28 1.75
C ARG A 90 -15.88 1.76 1.65
N GLU A 91 -14.74 1.08 1.69
CA GLU A 91 -14.69 -0.39 1.52
C GLU A 91 -15.10 -1.15 2.80
N THR A 92 -14.94 -0.55 3.98
CA THR A 92 -15.33 -1.16 5.26
C THR A 92 -16.74 -0.79 5.72
N GLY A 93 -17.36 0.21 5.09
CA GLY A 93 -18.65 0.76 5.54
C GLY A 93 -18.58 1.47 6.90
N VAL A 94 -17.37 1.73 7.40
CA VAL A 94 -17.15 2.56 8.60
C VAL A 94 -17.26 4.01 8.16
N ALA A 95 -18.29 4.73 8.62
CA ALA A 95 -18.42 6.16 8.34
C ALA A 95 -17.19 6.92 8.86
N ALA A 96 -16.66 7.81 8.00
CA ALA A 96 -15.49 8.65 8.25
C ALA A 96 -15.73 9.66 9.39
#